data_AF-A0ABD2FUS0-F1
#
_entry.id   AF-A0ABD2FUS0-F1
#
_cell.length_a   1.000
_cell.length_b   1.000
_cell.length_c   1.000
_cell.angle_alpha   90.00
_cell.angle_beta   90.00
_cell.angle_gamma   90.00
#
_symmetry.space_group_name_H-M   'P 1'
#
loop_
_entity.id
_entity.type
_entity.pdbx_description
1 polymer ?
#
loop_
_entity_poly.entity_id
_entity_poly.type
_entity_poly.pdbx_seq_one_letter_code
_entity_poly.pdbx_strand_id
1 'polypeptide(L)'
;MVKIAFNSALAQKALGKEVPAAEKDPELASAPVGIEGSTGRCLLTLLGIAFILSGLIVGGACLYRYFTPKRMYHGAMQFSDVSSGGESQPYYLPQVEEEVEISDSMAVISVPPPRFRAGDPAYILHDFNRKLTAYLDLTLRTCFVIPLNTSVVLPPQDLIDLFSQLMSGSYRSYLVHEDLVVTERIDDIKPLGFYIRRLCEGKDTYRMQRRSSLPGGGIQKRSTDECFTIHHFENKFVTETRICKA
;
A
#
# COMPACT_ATOMS: atom_id res chain seq x y z
N MET A 1 47.78 40.90 -34.38
CA MET A 1 47.63 40.79 -32.91
C MET A 1 47.43 39.33 -32.58
N VAL A 2 48.19 38.60 -31.77
CA VAL A 2 49.48 38.77 -31.10
C VAL A 2 50.13 37.38 -31.15
N LYS A 3 51.33 37.26 -31.71
CA LYS A 3 52.27 36.14 -31.45
C LYS A 3 52.99 36.43 -30.14
N ILE A 4 53.38 35.39 -29.40
CA ILE A 4 54.55 35.23 -28.49
C ILE A 4 54.25 33.93 -27.71
N ALA A 5 54.97 32.80 -27.76
CA ALA A 5 56.39 32.41 -27.72
C ALA A 5 56.69 31.63 -26.41
N PHE A 6 57.91 31.09 -26.33
CA PHE A 6 58.61 30.38 -25.26
C PHE A 6 58.58 28.84 -25.33
N ASN A 7 59.70 28.14 -25.17
CA ASN A 7 61.12 28.33 -25.51
C ASN A 7 61.76 26.97 -25.24
N SER A 8 62.62 26.52 -26.15
CA SER A 8 63.51 25.39 -25.92
C SER A 8 64.71 25.83 -25.06
N ALA A 9 65.10 25.01 -24.09
CA ALA A 9 66.48 24.90 -23.62
C ALA A 9 67.05 23.62 -24.27
N LEU A 10 68.04 23.65 -25.17
CA LEU A 10 69.50 23.79 -24.94
C LEU A 10 69.96 22.98 -23.70
N ALA A 11 70.94 22.09 -23.74
CA ALA A 11 72.00 21.87 -24.72
C ALA A 11 72.71 20.52 -24.48
N GLN A 12 73.13 19.90 -25.59
CA GLN A 12 74.40 19.19 -25.82
C GLN A 12 74.83 18.01 -24.94
N LYS A 13 74.96 16.84 -25.57
CA LYS A 13 76.29 16.32 -25.94
C LYS A 13 76.20 15.36 -27.14
N ALA A 14 77.04 15.64 -28.14
CA ALA A 14 77.21 14.89 -29.37
C ALA A 14 78.29 13.79 -29.22
N LEU A 15 78.39 12.97 -30.27
CA LEU A 15 79.55 12.15 -30.68
C LEU A 15 79.67 10.80 -29.93
N GLY A 16 79.72 9.61 -30.54
CA GLY A 16 79.82 9.15 -31.92
C GLY A 16 80.46 7.74 -31.91
N LYS A 17 80.39 7.04 -33.04
CA LYS A 17 81.26 5.93 -33.50
C LYS A 17 80.69 4.50 -33.49
N GLU A 18 81.20 3.76 -34.47
CA GLU A 18 80.65 2.65 -35.25
C GLU A 18 80.79 1.23 -34.64
N VAL A 19 80.01 0.31 -35.21
CA VAL A 19 80.05 -1.19 -35.18
C VAL A 19 81.43 -1.67 -35.73
N PRO A 20 82.04 -2.86 -35.41
CA PRO A 20 81.41 -4.19 -35.33
C PRO A 20 81.99 -5.26 -34.36
N ALA A 21 81.28 -6.40 -34.32
CA ALA A 21 81.75 -7.79 -34.27
C ALA A 21 81.95 -8.55 -32.93
N ALA A 22 81.18 -9.65 -32.86
CA ALA A 22 81.59 -11.04 -32.61
C ALA A 22 81.70 -11.62 -31.17
N GLU A 23 81.03 -12.78 -31.07
CA GLU A 23 81.28 -13.99 -30.23
C GLU A 23 80.75 -14.12 -28.78
N LYS A 24 79.87 -15.14 -28.61
CA LYS A 24 79.80 -16.22 -27.57
C LYS A 24 80.22 -15.89 -26.13
N ASP A 25 79.55 -16.29 -25.05
CA ASP A 25 78.67 -17.43 -24.73
C ASP A 25 78.05 -17.17 -23.31
N PRO A 26 77.32 -18.11 -22.66
CA PRO A 26 76.15 -17.84 -21.81
C PRO A 26 76.44 -17.82 -20.29
N GLU A 27 75.37 -17.64 -19.51
CA GLU A 27 75.27 -17.81 -18.06
C GLU A 27 75.92 -16.73 -17.18
N LEU A 28 75.11 -15.76 -16.74
CA LEU A 28 74.81 -15.62 -15.31
C LEU A 28 73.65 -14.64 -15.09
N ALA A 29 72.74 -15.04 -14.20
CA ALA A 29 71.83 -14.19 -13.43
C ALA A 29 70.67 -13.52 -14.18
N SER A 30 69.52 -14.19 -14.16
CA SER A 30 68.27 -13.48 -13.85
C SER A 30 67.27 -14.43 -13.16
N ALA A 31 66.88 -14.02 -11.96
CA ALA A 31 65.83 -14.54 -11.11
C ALA A 31 64.45 -14.54 -11.81
N PRO A 32 63.39 -15.10 -11.19
CA PRO A 32 62.23 -15.64 -11.90
C PRO A 32 61.42 -14.53 -12.59
N VAL A 33 60.94 -14.85 -13.79
CA VAL A 33 59.92 -14.07 -14.52
C VAL A 33 58.64 -14.07 -13.68
N GLY A 34 58.37 -12.93 -13.04
CA GLY A 34 57.12 -12.69 -12.32
C GLY A 34 55.94 -12.63 -13.30
N ILE A 35 55.07 -13.63 -13.23
CA ILE A 35 53.73 -13.60 -13.82
C ILE A 35 52.76 -13.14 -12.72
N GLU A 36 52.86 -11.89 -12.27
CA GLU A 36 51.94 -11.32 -11.29
C GLU A 36 51.61 -9.87 -11.64
N GLY A 37 50.46 -9.64 -12.28
CA GLY A 37 50.02 -8.27 -12.57
C GLY A 37 48.76 -8.14 -13.44
N SER A 38 48.41 -9.18 -14.20
CA SER A 38 47.25 -9.15 -15.11
C SER A 38 45.97 -9.69 -14.48
N THR A 39 46.06 -10.78 -13.71
CA THR A 39 44.90 -11.46 -13.10
C THR A 39 44.25 -10.65 -11.98
N GLY A 40 45.04 -10.03 -11.10
CA GLY A 40 44.53 -9.22 -9.99
C GLY A 40 43.80 -7.94 -10.43
N ARG A 41 44.25 -7.30 -11.53
CA ARG A 41 43.61 -6.10 -12.08
C ARG A 41 42.26 -6.42 -12.71
N CYS A 42 42.17 -7.52 -13.46
CA CYS A 42 40.92 -8.01 -14.02
C CYS A 42 39.90 -8.36 -12.93
N LEU A 43 40.34 -9.05 -11.86
CA LEU A 43 39.48 -9.41 -10.73
C LEU A 43 38.94 -8.18 -9.99
N LEU A 44 39.77 -7.16 -9.73
CA LEU A 44 39.33 -5.92 -9.09
C LEU A 44 38.32 -5.15 -9.95
N THR A 45 38.52 -5.11 -11.27
CA THR A 45 37.54 -4.49 -12.18
C THR A 45 36.21 -5.25 -12.21
N LEU A 46 36.25 -6.58 -12.21
CA LEU A 46 35.05 -7.42 -12.18
C LEU A 46 34.28 -7.27 -10.86
N LEU A 47 34.99 -7.21 -9.73
CA LEU A 47 34.39 -6.94 -8.42
C LEU A 47 33.76 -5.55 -8.37
N GLY A 48 34.45 -4.52 -8.87
CA GLY A 48 33.91 -3.16 -8.93
C GLY A 48 32.63 -3.08 -9.76
N ILE A 49 32.60 -3.72 -10.92
CA ILE A 49 31.40 -3.80 -11.77
C ILE A 49 30.27 -4.54 -11.05
N ALA A 50 30.57 -5.65 -10.37
CA ALA A 50 29.56 -6.40 -9.60
C ALA A 50 28.96 -5.57 -8.44
N PHE A 51 29.76 -4.75 -7.76
CA PHE A 51 29.27 -3.84 -6.73
C PHE A 51 28.39 -2.73 -7.30
N ILE A 52 28.74 -2.17 -8.46
CA ILE A 52 27.92 -1.15 -9.12
C ILE A 52 26.58 -1.75 -9.59
N LEU A 53 26.61 -2.93 -10.20
CA LEU A 53 25.40 -3.62 -10.66
C LEU A 53 24.50 -4.01 -9.50
N SER A 54 25.05 -4.51 -8.39
CA SER A 54 24.25 -4.83 -7.21
C SER A 54 23.67 -3.57 -6.56
N GLY A 55 24.44 -2.48 -6.47
CA GLY A 55 23.96 -1.18 -6.03
C GLY A 55 22.83 -0.62 -6.89
N LEU A 56 22.92 -0.76 -8.23
CA LEU A 56 21.86 -0.36 -9.15
C LEU A 56 20.59 -1.21 -8.99
N ILE A 57 20.72 -2.51 -8.80
CA ILE A 57 19.56 -3.40 -8.59
C ILE A 57 18.88 -3.09 -7.26
N VAL A 58 19.63 -2.97 -6.17
CA VAL A 58 19.07 -2.69 -4.84
C VAL A 58 18.51 -1.27 -4.79
N GLY A 59 19.27 -0.28 -5.28
CA GLY A 59 18.80 1.11 -5.37
C GLY A 59 17.56 1.23 -6.24
N GLY A 60 17.54 0.56 -7.39
CA GLY A 60 16.39 0.48 -8.28
C GLY A 60 15.18 -0.17 -7.60
N ALA A 61 15.36 -1.28 -6.87
CA ALA A 61 14.28 -1.94 -6.13
C ALA A 61 13.73 -1.08 -4.98
N CYS A 62 14.61 -0.39 -4.24
CA CYS A 62 14.21 0.55 -3.19
C CYS A 62 13.42 1.74 -3.74
N LEU A 63 13.90 2.35 -4.82
CA LEU A 63 13.20 3.44 -5.50
C LEU A 63 11.89 2.97 -6.10
N TYR A 64 11.87 1.80 -6.75
CA TYR A 64 10.66 1.20 -7.29
C TYR A 64 9.62 1.02 -6.19
N ARG A 65 9.99 0.43 -5.03
CA ARG A 65 9.07 0.24 -3.91
C ARG A 65 8.60 1.56 -3.28
N TYR A 66 9.46 2.57 -3.26
CA TYR A 66 9.11 3.90 -2.73
C TYR A 66 8.14 4.65 -3.65
N PHE A 67 8.32 4.54 -4.96
CA PHE A 67 7.52 5.25 -5.96
C PHE A 67 6.33 4.44 -6.49
N THR A 68 6.27 3.13 -6.28
CA THR A 68 5.09 2.34 -6.66
C THR A 68 3.88 2.89 -5.92
N PRO A 69 2.93 3.52 -6.63
CA PRO A 69 1.74 4.05 -6.00
C PRO A 69 0.98 2.89 -5.38
N LYS A 70 0.38 3.16 -4.23
CA LYS A 70 -0.56 2.21 -3.64
C LYS A 70 -1.68 1.97 -4.65
N ARG A 71 -2.07 0.71 -4.83
CA ARG A 71 -3.14 0.36 -5.75
C ARG A 71 -4.47 0.82 -5.14
N MET A 72 -4.99 1.91 -5.70
CA MET A 72 -6.34 2.39 -5.41
C MET A 72 -7.28 1.76 -6.42
N TYR A 73 -8.36 1.20 -5.91
CA TYR A 73 -9.41 0.59 -6.69
C TYR A 73 -10.66 1.44 -6.57
N HIS A 74 -11.38 1.63 -7.67
CA HIS A 74 -12.65 2.35 -7.69
C HIS A 74 -13.74 1.39 -8.16
N GLY A 75 -14.85 1.35 -7.43
CA GLY A 75 -15.98 0.48 -7.74
C GLY A 75 -17.30 1.18 -7.54
N ALA A 76 -18.30 0.79 -8.33
CA ALA A 76 -19.66 1.28 -8.20
C ALA A 76 -20.66 0.12 -8.27
N MET A 77 -21.57 0.05 -7.30
CA MET A 77 -22.65 -0.94 -7.29
C MET A 77 -24.00 -0.25 -7.23
N GLN A 78 -24.94 -0.76 -8.03
CA GLN A 78 -26.35 -0.46 -7.90
C GLN A 78 -27.01 -1.53 -7.03
N PHE A 79 -27.98 -1.16 -6.20
CA PHE A 79 -28.66 -2.12 -5.36
C PHE A 79 -30.18 -1.91 -5.31
N SER A 80 -30.91 -3.01 -5.13
CA SER A 80 -32.34 -2.98 -4.83
C SER A 80 -32.57 -3.18 -3.34
N ASP A 81 -33.33 -2.28 -2.73
CA ASP A 81 -33.87 -2.46 -1.38
C ASP A 81 -35.22 -3.17 -1.49
N VAL A 82 -35.26 -4.43 -1.05
CA VAL A 82 -36.48 -5.27 -1.08
C VAL A 82 -37.33 -5.02 0.18
N SER A 83 -36.79 -4.37 1.20
CA SER A 83 -37.43 -4.12 2.50
C SER A 83 -38.26 -2.84 2.51
N SER A 84 -37.88 -1.84 1.71
CA SER A 84 -38.69 -0.66 1.47
C SER A 84 -39.85 -0.98 0.52
N GLY A 85 -41.03 -1.29 1.07
CA GLY A 85 -42.29 -1.46 0.31
C GLY A 85 -42.81 -0.19 -0.38
N GLY A 86 -41.93 0.78 -0.67
CA GLY A 86 -42.25 1.98 -1.41
C GLY A 86 -42.16 1.73 -2.92
N GLU A 87 -43.05 2.36 -3.67
CA GLU A 87 -43.05 2.37 -5.14
C GLU A 87 -41.66 2.82 -5.64
N SER A 88 -40.83 1.85 -6.02
CA SER A 88 -39.54 2.12 -6.63
C SER A 88 -39.82 2.76 -7.98
N GLN A 89 -39.54 4.06 -8.11
CA GLN A 89 -39.58 4.71 -9.41
C GLN A 89 -38.65 3.93 -10.34
N PRO A 90 -39.16 3.32 -11.44
CA PRO A 90 -38.44 2.29 -12.19
C PRO A 90 -37.20 2.80 -12.95
N TYR A 91 -36.88 4.08 -12.84
CA TYR A 91 -35.87 4.75 -13.66
C TYR A 91 -34.53 5.00 -12.96
N TYR A 92 -34.42 4.87 -11.63
CA TYR A 92 -33.14 5.07 -10.92
C TYR A 92 -32.96 4.07 -9.77
N LEU A 93 -32.05 3.10 -9.95
CA LEU A 93 -31.57 2.26 -8.85
C LEU A 93 -30.55 3.06 -8.03
N PRO A 94 -30.63 3.02 -6.69
CA PRO A 94 -29.59 3.56 -5.81
C PRO A 94 -28.20 3.02 -6.19
N GLN A 95 -27.20 3.89 -6.19
CA GLN A 95 -25.82 3.57 -6.50
C GLN A 95 -24.91 4.04 -5.35
N VAL A 96 -23.96 3.19 -4.98
CA VAL A 96 -22.87 3.48 -4.04
C VAL A 96 -21.57 3.42 -4.83
N GLU A 97 -20.66 4.33 -4.51
CA GLU A 97 -19.34 4.45 -5.14
C GLU A 97 -18.30 4.46 -4.02
N GLU A 98 -17.23 3.68 -4.22
CA GLU A 98 -16.17 3.53 -3.21
C GLU A 98 -14.79 3.55 -3.84
N GLU A 99 -13.86 4.15 -3.08
CA GLU A 99 -12.44 4.05 -3.34
C GLU A 99 -11.79 3.19 -2.26
N VAL A 100 -11.08 2.15 -2.68
CA VAL A 100 -10.47 1.17 -1.77
C VAL A 100 -8.97 1.03 -2.03
N GLU A 101 -8.20 1.21 -0.97
CA GLU A 101 -6.78 0.88 -0.91
C GLU A 101 -6.64 -0.56 -0.40
N ILE A 102 -6.18 -1.49 -1.24
CA ILE A 102 -6.03 -2.90 -0.85
C ILE A 102 -4.54 -3.28 -0.80
N SER A 103 -4.16 -3.98 0.27
CA SER A 103 -2.84 -4.57 0.48
C SER A 103 -2.98 -6.01 0.98
N ASP A 104 -1.87 -6.74 1.12
CA ASP A 104 -1.88 -8.17 1.45
C ASP A 104 -2.53 -8.49 2.81
N SER A 105 -2.55 -7.52 3.73
CA SER A 105 -3.02 -7.70 5.11
C SER A 105 -4.01 -6.64 5.60
N MET A 106 -4.34 -5.67 4.76
CA MET A 106 -5.29 -4.62 5.11
C MET A 106 -6.07 -4.15 3.89
N ALA A 107 -7.27 -3.62 4.12
CA ALA A 107 -8.04 -2.88 3.13
C ALA A 107 -8.61 -1.63 3.79
N VAL A 108 -8.49 -0.47 3.13
CA VAL A 108 -9.08 0.80 3.57
C VAL A 108 -10.10 1.26 2.54
N ILE A 109 -11.35 1.35 2.95
CA ILE A 109 -12.48 1.83 2.16
C ILE A 109 -12.75 3.29 2.54
N SER A 110 -12.85 4.14 1.53
CA SER A 110 -13.21 5.54 1.68
C SER A 110 -14.67 5.72 1.26
N VAL A 111 -15.53 5.96 2.24
CA VAL A 111 -16.95 6.21 2.01
C VAL A 111 -17.15 7.72 1.86
N PRO A 112 -17.46 8.22 0.65
CA PRO A 112 -17.63 9.65 0.42
C PRO A 112 -18.92 10.16 1.07
N PRO A 113 -19.03 11.48 1.34
CA PRO A 113 -20.30 12.09 1.72
C PRO A 113 -21.37 11.80 0.66
N PRO A 114 -22.57 11.35 1.05
CA PRO A 114 -23.57 10.95 0.08
C PRO A 114 -24.11 12.16 -0.68
N ARG A 115 -24.33 11.99 -1.98
CA ARG A 115 -24.84 13.06 -2.85
C ARG A 115 -26.38 13.20 -2.81
N PHE A 116 -27.08 12.09 -2.58
CA PHE A 116 -28.54 12.02 -2.80
C PHE A 116 -29.35 11.34 -1.69
N ARG A 117 -28.74 10.50 -0.84
CA ARG A 117 -29.43 9.79 0.26
C ARG A 117 -28.74 10.04 1.61
N ALA A 118 -29.42 9.73 2.70
CA ALA A 118 -28.82 9.75 4.02
C ALA A 118 -27.72 8.68 4.12
N GLY A 119 -26.60 9.04 4.73
CA GLY A 119 -25.41 8.22 4.87
C GLY A 119 -24.28 9.05 5.48
N ASP A 120 -23.52 8.47 6.38
CA ASP A 120 -22.48 9.17 7.10
C ASP A 120 -21.12 8.89 6.45
N PRO A 121 -20.32 9.92 6.15
CA PRO A 121 -19.00 9.74 5.56
C PRO A 121 -18.04 9.08 6.56
N ALA A 122 -17.30 8.08 6.11
CA ALA A 122 -16.45 7.29 6.98
C ALA A 122 -15.22 6.72 6.26
N TYR A 123 -14.18 6.39 7.04
CA TYR A 123 -13.16 5.44 6.61
C TYR A 123 -13.39 4.09 7.29
N ILE A 124 -13.34 3.00 6.52
CA ILE A 124 -13.46 1.64 7.05
C ILE A 124 -12.14 0.93 6.79
N LEU A 125 -11.47 0.50 7.85
CA LEU A 125 -10.22 -0.23 7.78
C LEU A 125 -10.43 -1.67 8.25
N HIS A 126 -10.21 -2.62 7.36
CA HIS A 126 -10.10 -4.04 7.70
C HIS A 126 -8.63 -4.39 7.94
N ASP A 127 -8.30 -4.86 9.15
CA ASP A 127 -7.02 -5.50 9.47
C ASP A 127 -7.23 -7.01 9.50
N PHE A 128 -6.86 -7.70 8.42
CA PHE A 128 -7.06 -9.13 8.26
C PHE A 128 -6.15 -9.96 9.17
N ASN A 129 -4.99 -9.41 9.56
CA ASN A 129 -4.06 -10.07 10.47
C ASN A 129 -4.58 -10.05 11.92
N ARG A 130 -5.08 -8.89 12.37
CA ARG A 130 -5.68 -8.72 13.70
C ARG A 130 -7.13 -9.21 13.76
N LYS A 131 -7.77 -9.43 12.61
CA LYS A 131 -9.20 -9.77 12.47
C LYS A 131 -10.08 -8.73 13.15
N LEU A 132 -9.77 -7.46 12.89
CA LEU A 132 -10.51 -6.31 13.40
C LEU A 132 -10.92 -5.41 12.24
N THR A 133 -12.09 -4.80 12.35
CA THR A 133 -12.52 -3.69 11.51
C THR A 133 -12.60 -2.43 12.37
N ALA A 134 -12.09 -1.32 11.86
CA ALA A 134 -12.25 0.00 12.45
C ALA A 134 -13.03 0.91 11.51
N TYR A 135 -14.10 1.51 12.01
CA TYR A 135 -14.88 2.54 11.34
C TYR A 135 -14.50 3.89 11.96
N LEU A 136 -13.99 4.81 11.15
CA LEU A 136 -13.76 6.19 11.55
C LEU A 136 -14.86 7.06 10.95
N ASP A 137 -15.77 7.51 11.80
CA ASP A 137 -16.79 8.49 11.43
C ASP A 137 -16.14 9.87 11.26
N LEU A 138 -16.31 10.48 10.09
CA LEU A 138 -15.69 11.77 9.75
C LEU A 138 -16.45 12.97 10.33
N THR A 139 -17.74 12.80 10.63
CA THR A 139 -18.61 13.82 11.23
C THR A 139 -18.37 13.92 12.73
N LEU A 140 -18.41 12.78 13.42
CA LEU A 140 -18.24 12.67 14.87
C LEU A 140 -16.76 12.67 15.28
N ARG A 141 -15.83 12.39 14.36
CA ARG A 141 -14.41 12.18 14.63
C ARG A 141 -14.18 11.10 15.69
N THR A 142 -14.95 10.02 15.58
CA THR A 142 -14.94 8.91 16.53
C THR A 142 -14.61 7.63 15.79
N CYS A 143 -13.72 6.83 16.38
CA CYS A 143 -13.40 5.49 15.92
C CYS A 143 -14.26 4.44 16.62
N PHE A 144 -14.73 3.47 15.85
CA PHE A 144 -15.48 2.34 16.35
C PHE A 144 -14.86 1.04 15.87
N VAL A 145 -14.63 0.10 16.79
CA VAL A 145 -13.85 -1.11 16.51
C VAL A 145 -14.68 -2.36 16.81
N ILE A 146 -14.67 -3.30 15.88
CA ILE A 146 -15.41 -4.57 15.97
C ILE A 146 -14.56 -5.74 15.46
N PRO A 147 -14.75 -6.97 15.98
CA PRO A 147 -14.17 -8.16 15.36
C PRO A 147 -14.63 -8.32 13.90
N LEU A 148 -13.67 -8.53 13.01
CA LEU A 148 -13.89 -8.75 11.59
C LEU A 148 -14.65 -10.06 11.38
N ASN A 149 -15.75 -9.99 10.64
CA ASN A 149 -16.48 -11.19 10.23
C ASN A 149 -15.92 -11.70 8.89
N THR A 150 -14.95 -12.61 8.97
CA THR A 150 -14.27 -13.19 7.80
C THR A 150 -15.17 -14.08 6.94
N SER A 151 -16.37 -14.40 7.39
CA SER A 151 -17.36 -15.12 6.58
C SER A 151 -18.17 -14.20 5.68
N VAL A 152 -18.21 -12.90 5.99
CA VAL A 152 -18.96 -11.89 5.24
C VAL A 152 -18.01 -11.00 4.44
N VAL A 153 -16.94 -10.51 5.07
CA VAL A 153 -15.96 -9.65 4.42
C VAL A 153 -15.03 -10.50 3.56
N LEU A 154 -14.94 -10.16 2.27
CA LEU A 154 -14.06 -10.86 1.33
C LEU A 154 -12.58 -10.70 1.73
N PRO A 155 -11.74 -11.74 1.53
CA PRO A 155 -10.30 -11.62 1.73
C PRO A 155 -9.66 -10.67 0.69
N PRO A 156 -8.43 -10.18 0.93
CA PRO A 156 -7.79 -9.18 0.06
C PRO A 156 -7.71 -9.53 -1.43
N GLN A 157 -7.42 -10.78 -1.78
CA GLN A 157 -7.34 -11.21 -3.19
C GLN A 157 -8.72 -11.18 -3.85
N ASP A 158 -9.74 -11.70 -3.18
CA ASP A 158 -11.12 -11.68 -3.67
C ASP A 158 -11.69 -10.26 -3.77
N LEU A 159 -11.28 -9.35 -2.87
CA LEU A 159 -11.59 -7.92 -2.98
C LEU A 159 -10.96 -7.32 -4.23
N ILE A 160 -9.68 -7.62 -4.51
CA ILE A 160 -9.01 -7.14 -5.74
C ILE A 160 -9.75 -7.65 -6.98
N ASP A 161 -10.16 -8.92 -7.00
CA ASP A 161 -10.92 -9.50 -8.11
C ASP A 161 -12.30 -8.84 -8.27
N LEU A 162 -13.00 -8.62 -7.16
CA LEU A 162 -14.29 -7.91 -7.15
C LEU A 162 -14.15 -6.52 -7.75
N PHE A 163 -13.23 -5.70 -7.24
CA PHE A 163 -13.04 -4.35 -7.74
C PHE A 163 -12.54 -4.32 -9.18
N SER A 164 -11.74 -5.30 -9.60
CA SER A 164 -11.36 -5.47 -11.00
C SER A 164 -12.55 -5.72 -11.91
N GLN A 165 -13.55 -6.47 -11.43
CA GLN A 165 -14.82 -6.67 -12.14
C GLN A 165 -15.66 -5.39 -12.14
N LEU A 166 -15.73 -4.66 -11.04
CA LEU A 166 -16.49 -3.40 -10.94
C LEU A 166 -15.94 -2.30 -11.87
N MET A 167 -14.65 -2.32 -12.17
CA MET A 167 -14.07 -1.40 -13.17
C MET A 167 -14.63 -1.62 -14.59
N SER A 168 -15.19 -2.80 -14.88
CA SER A 168 -15.76 -3.11 -16.20
C SER A 168 -17.21 -2.63 -16.40
N GLY A 169 -17.89 -2.18 -15.34
CA GLY A 169 -19.25 -1.65 -15.40
C GLY A 169 -19.99 -1.72 -14.06
N SER A 170 -21.20 -1.14 -14.02
CA SER A 170 -22.04 -1.13 -12.82
C SER A 170 -22.59 -2.52 -12.51
N TYR A 171 -22.30 -3.05 -11.33
CA TYR A 171 -22.82 -4.33 -10.84
C TYR A 171 -24.16 -4.12 -10.12
N ARG A 172 -25.16 -4.97 -10.39
CA ARG A 172 -26.45 -4.95 -9.69
C ARG A 172 -26.45 -5.96 -8.54
N SER A 173 -26.79 -5.50 -7.36
CA SER A 173 -26.79 -6.29 -6.13
C SER A 173 -28.02 -6.02 -5.26
N TYR A 174 -28.04 -6.56 -4.05
CA TYR A 174 -29.08 -6.37 -3.04
C TYR A 174 -28.50 -5.64 -1.82
N LEU A 175 -29.39 -5.10 -0.98
CA LEU A 175 -29.02 -4.46 0.28
C LEU A 175 -29.03 -5.47 1.44
N VAL A 176 -27.96 -5.49 2.22
CA VAL A 176 -27.86 -6.23 3.49
C VAL A 176 -27.80 -5.24 4.63
N HIS A 177 -28.53 -5.49 5.72
CA HIS A 177 -28.55 -4.62 6.89
C HIS A 177 -27.71 -5.22 8.02
N GLU A 178 -26.82 -4.42 8.61
CA GLU A 178 -26.04 -4.79 9.79
C GLU A 178 -26.30 -3.79 10.93
N ASP A 179 -26.90 -4.26 12.02
CA ASP A 179 -27.13 -3.46 13.22
C ASP A 179 -26.00 -3.66 14.25
N LEU A 180 -25.29 -2.58 14.53
CA LEU A 180 -24.20 -2.51 15.50
C LEU A 180 -24.58 -1.61 16.69
N VAL A 181 -24.11 -1.98 17.87
CA VAL A 181 -24.34 -1.25 19.11
C VAL A 181 -22.98 -0.94 19.75
N VAL A 182 -22.78 0.33 20.11
CA VAL A 182 -21.59 0.79 20.83
C VAL A 182 -21.63 0.26 22.26
N THR A 183 -20.52 -0.30 22.74
CA THR A 183 -20.45 -0.92 24.07
C THR A 183 -19.55 -0.18 25.03
N GLU A 184 -18.24 -0.40 24.96
CA GLU A 184 -17.25 0.13 25.90
C GLU A 184 -16.28 1.10 25.21
N ARG A 185 -15.75 2.06 25.96
CA ARG A 185 -14.66 2.93 25.49
C ARG A 185 -13.33 2.18 25.56
N ILE A 186 -12.48 2.39 24.55
CA ILE A 186 -11.13 1.82 24.49
C ILE A 186 -10.13 2.97 24.75
N ASP A 187 -9.50 2.96 25.92
CA ASP A 187 -8.51 3.99 26.27
C ASP A 187 -7.12 3.70 25.69
N ASP A 188 -6.67 2.43 25.69
CA ASP A 188 -5.42 2.02 25.05
C ASP A 188 -5.67 1.37 23.69
N ILE A 189 -5.37 2.11 22.62
CA ILE A 189 -5.50 1.67 21.24
C ILE A 189 -4.27 0.90 20.72
N LYS A 190 -3.15 0.84 21.48
CA LYS A 190 -1.93 0.13 21.03
C LYS A 190 -2.15 -1.35 20.74
N PRO A 191 -2.95 -2.11 21.52
CA PRO A 191 -3.19 -3.53 21.25
C PRO A 191 -3.98 -3.80 19.97
N LEU A 192 -4.66 -2.78 19.41
CA LEU A 192 -5.50 -2.93 18.22
C LEU A 192 -4.69 -3.14 16.93
N GLY A 193 -3.37 -2.91 16.96
CA GLY A 193 -2.49 -3.07 15.82
C GLY A 193 -2.05 -1.75 15.21
N PHE A 194 -1.03 -1.82 14.35
CA PHE A 194 -0.38 -0.63 13.79
C PHE A 194 -1.32 0.21 12.91
N TYR A 195 -2.10 -0.44 12.05
CA TYR A 195 -2.98 0.23 11.10
C TYR A 195 -4.15 0.93 11.81
N ILE A 196 -4.87 0.22 12.68
CA ILE A 196 -5.99 0.78 13.44
C ILE A 196 -5.52 1.90 14.37
N ARG A 197 -4.39 1.72 15.07
CA ARG A 197 -3.82 2.78 15.90
C ARG A 197 -3.56 4.05 15.10
N ARG A 198 -2.97 3.93 13.91
CA ARG A 198 -2.67 5.09 13.05
C ARG A 198 -3.94 5.79 12.55
N LEU A 199 -5.00 5.03 12.24
CA LEU A 199 -6.28 5.59 11.83
C LEU A 199 -6.98 6.34 12.97
N CYS A 200 -6.97 5.75 14.18
CA CYS A 200 -7.72 6.23 15.34
C CYS A 200 -6.93 7.14 16.29
N GLU A 201 -5.70 7.50 15.94
CA GLU A 201 -4.86 8.34 16.79
C GLU A 201 -5.50 9.73 17.03
N GLY A 202 -5.59 10.11 18.30
CA GLY A 202 -6.22 11.37 18.71
C GLY A 202 -7.72 11.44 18.39
N LYS A 203 -8.43 10.30 18.40
CA LYS A 203 -9.89 10.20 18.30
C LYS A 203 -10.43 9.37 19.46
N ASP A 204 -11.64 9.67 19.90
CA ASP A 204 -12.32 8.79 20.84
C ASP A 204 -12.56 7.44 20.15
N THR A 205 -12.26 6.36 20.86
CA THR A 205 -12.36 5.00 20.31
C THR A 205 -13.29 4.15 21.17
N TYR A 206 -14.24 3.49 20.54
CA TYR A 206 -15.21 2.63 21.21
C TYR A 206 -15.24 1.25 20.58
N ARG A 207 -15.55 0.24 21.38
CA ARG A 207 -15.88 -1.10 20.89
C ARG A 207 -17.34 -1.16 20.48
N MET A 208 -17.63 -1.99 19.49
CA MET A 208 -18.99 -2.31 19.08
C MET A 208 -19.23 -3.81 19.09
N GLN A 209 -20.49 -4.19 19.18
CA GLN A 209 -20.96 -5.56 19.01
C GLN A 209 -22.19 -5.60 18.10
N ARG A 210 -22.40 -6.72 17.44
CA ARG A 210 -23.62 -6.94 16.63
C ARG A 210 -24.81 -7.03 17.56
N ARG A 211 -25.90 -6.32 17.25
CA ARG A 211 -27.12 -6.35 18.06
C ARG A 211 -27.65 -7.76 18.26
N SER A 212 -27.58 -8.60 17.23
CA SER A 212 -27.99 -10.02 17.28
C SER A 212 -27.19 -10.89 18.26
N SER A 213 -25.98 -10.46 18.62
CA SER A 213 -25.12 -11.18 19.58
C SER A 213 -25.37 -10.79 21.04
N LEU A 214 -26.10 -9.69 21.28
CA LEU A 214 -26.37 -9.19 22.63
C LEU A 214 -27.55 -9.95 23.29
N PRO A 215 -27.49 -10.19 24.61
CA PRO A 215 -28.64 -10.70 25.37
C PRO A 215 -29.85 -9.76 25.23
N GLY A 216 -30.95 -10.25 24.66
CA GLY A 216 -32.13 -9.43 24.36
C GLY A 216 -32.10 -8.72 23.00
N GLY A 217 -31.17 -9.08 22.09
CA GLY A 217 -31.01 -8.49 20.76
C GLY A 217 -32.22 -8.57 19.82
N GLY A 218 -33.24 -9.38 20.15
CA GLY A 218 -34.53 -9.39 19.44
C GLY A 218 -35.52 -8.31 19.91
N ILE A 219 -35.22 -7.59 20.98
CA ILE A 219 -36.06 -6.53 21.53
C ILE A 219 -35.53 -5.19 21.04
N GLN A 220 -36.11 -4.69 19.95
CA GLN A 220 -35.84 -3.33 19.47
C GLN A 220 -36.56 -2.35 20.41
N LYS A 221 -35.82 -1.74 21.37
CA LYS A 221 -36.34 -0.62 22.15
C LYS A 221 -36.72 0.50 21.18
N ARG A 222 -37.92 1.05 21.30
CA ARG A 222 -38.40 2.25 20.56
C ARG A 222 -37.71 3.54 21.05
N SER A 223 -36.45 3.44 21.44
CA SER A 223 -35.62 4.58 21.80
C SER A 223 -35.14 5.23 20.51
N THR A 224 -35.20 6.56 20.46
CA THR A 224 -34.47 7.35 19.45
C THR A 224 -32.99 7.26 19.78
N ASP A 225 -32.39 6.09 19.57
CA ASP A 225 -30.95 5.92 19.67
C ASP A 225 -30.34 6.82 18.59
N GLU A 226 -29.39 7.67 18.97
CA GLU A 226 -28.55 8.40 18.02
C GLU A 226 -27.75 7.35 17.23
N CYS A 227 -28.28 7.00 16.06
CA CYS A 227 -27.65 6.08 15.13
C CYS A 227 -27.17 6.83 13.90
N PHE A 228 -26.06 6.38 13.36
CA PHE A 228 -25.54 6.80 12.07
C PHE A 228 -25.47 5.58 11.15
N THR A 229 -25.52 5.83 9.84
CA THR A 229 -25.70 4.79 8.82
C THR A 229 -24.64 4.93 7.75
N ILE A 230 -23.94 3.85 7.45
CA ILE A 230 -22.88 3.82 6.43
C ILE A 230 -23.26 2.80 5.37
N HIS A 231 -23.26 3.20 4.10
CA HIS A 231 -23.40 2.28 2.97
C HIS A 231 -22.04 1.95 2.41
N HIS A 232 -21.69 0.67 2.34
CA HIS A 232 -20.38 0.25 1.84
C HIS A 232 -20.34 -1.17 1.24
N PHE A 233 -19.24 -1.53 0.57
CA PHE A 233 -19.04 -2.88 0.01
C PHE A 233 -18.23 -3.77 0.96
N GLU A 234 -18.89 -4.71 1.63
CA GLU A 234 -18.19 -5.80 2.34
C GLU A 234 -17.95 -7.02 1.44
N ASN A 235 -18.77 -7.17 0.41
CA ASN A 235 -18.84 -8.33 -0.47
C ASN A 235 -19.45 -7.93 -1.83
N LYS A 236 -19.96 -8.89 -2.61
CA LYS A 236 -20.69 -8.71 -3.87
C LYS A 236 -22.08 -8.07 -3.71
N PHE A 237 -22.33 -7.42 -2.57
CA PHE A 237 -23.56 -6.75 -2.21
C PHE A 237 -23.26 -5.49 -1.40
N VAL A 238 -24.22 -4.58 -1.36
CA VAL A 238 -24.12 -3.36 -0.57
C VAL A 238 -24.59 -3.65 0.85
N THR A 239 -23.81 -3.24 1.84
CA THR A 239 -24.14 -3.33 3.26
C THR A 239 -24.53 -1.95 3.78
N GLU A 240 -25.70 -1.85 4.42
CA GLU A 240 -26.06 -0.74 5.30
C GLU A 240 -25.68 -1.11 6.74
N THR A 241 -24.59 -0.53 7.22
CA THR A 241 -24.16 -0.66 8.61
C THR A 241 -24.77 0.47 9.42
N ARG A 242 -25.67 0.13 10.34
CA ARG A 242 -26.28 1.06 11.29
C ARG A 242 -25.62 0.94 12.65
N ILE A 243 -24.94 1.98 13.09
CA ILE A 243 -24.25 2.01 14.39
C ILE A 243 -25.04 2.91 15.33
N CYS A 244 -25.51 2.34 16.45
CA CYS A 244 -26.29 3.05 17.46
C CYS A 244 -25.52 3.15 18.77
N LYS A 245 -25.60 4.30 19.43
CA LYS A 245 -25.19 4.43 20.84
C LYS A 245 -26.12 3.59 21.73
N ALA A 246 -25.57 2.94 22.74
CA ALA A 246 -26.32 2.16 23.74
C ALA A 246 -26.99 3.05 24.81
#